data_AF-A0A2M8NFW8-F1
#
_entry.id   AF-A0A2M8NFW8-F1
#
_cell.length_a   1.000
_cell.length_b   1.000
_cell.length_c   1.000
_cell.angle_alpha   90.00
_cell.angle_beta   90.00
_cell.angle_gamma   90.00
#
_symmetry.space_group_name_H-M   'P 1'
#
loop_
_entity.id
_entity.type
_entity.pdbx_description
1 polymer ?
#
loop_
_entity_poly.entity_id
_entity_poly.type
_entity_poly.pdbx_seq_one_letter_code
_entity_poly.pdbx_strand_id
1 'polypeptide(L)'
;PGGVWRDLPADFLPALEAFLDDFPRRVDDYEKLLTNNPLWIDRTQGIGIVEPEEALALGMTGPSLRGSGVNWDIRKAMPYSGYEQYDFDVPLGEHGDVYDRFYVRILEFRESMRIIRQAMKAIPGGPFRSENRKFVPPPRAELGRSMEAVIHHFKLWTEGFSVPDEEVYVAIESPRGEIGCYLHGTGGN
;
A
#
# COMPACT_ATOMS: atom_id res chain seq x y z
N PRO A 1 -5.49 14.33 7.21
CA PRO A 1 -5.90 13.91 5.84
C PRO A 1 -7.01 12.83 5.92
N GLY A 2 -8.27 13.27 5.84
CA GLY A 2 -9.45 12.53 6.33
C GLY A 2 -10.18 11.64 5.32
N GLY A 3 -9.47 10.82 4.56
CA GLY A 3 -10.05 9.89 3.57
C GLY A 3 -9.57 10.17 2.15
N VAL A 4 -10.39 9.87 1.14
CA VAL A 4 -10.05 10.07 -0.28
C VAL A 4 -10.67 11.36 -0.85
N TRP A 5 -10.07 11.90 -1.91
CA TRP A 5 -10.49 13.18 -2.49
C TRP A 5 -11.82 13.13 -3.25
N ARG A 6 -12.04 12.02 -3.97
CA ARG A 6 -13.22 11.77 -4.80
C ARG A 6 -13.61 10.31 -4.69
N ASP A 7 -14.89 10.06 -4.93
CA ASP A 7 -15.42 8.71 -5.05
C ASP A 7 -14.98 8.05 -6.38
N LEU A 8 -15.17 6.75 -6.45
CA LEU A 8 -14.95 5.95 -7.65
C LEU A 8 -15.95 6.35 -8.75
N PRO A 9 -15.50 6.55 -10.00
CA PRO A 9 -16.43 6.71 -11.11
C PRO A 9 -17.13 5.38 -11.42
N ALA A 10 -18.33 5.44 -11.99
CA ALA A 10 -19.16 4.26 -12.26
C ALA A 10 -18.45 3.22 -13.14
N ASP A 11 -17.62 3.67 -14.09
CA ASP A 11 -16.90 2.80 -15.02
C ASP A 11 -15.66 2.12 -14.42
N PHE A 12 -15.27 2.50 -13.20
CA PHE A 12 -14.03 1.99 -12.59
C PHE A 12 -14.12 0.52 -12.22
N LEU A 13 -15.21 0.09 -11.57
CA LEU A 13 -15.35 -1.31 -11.13
C LEU A 13 -15.38 -2.29 -12.31
N PRO A 14 -16.15 -2.04 -13.40
CA PRO A 14 -16.08 -2.89 -14.60
C PRO A 14 -14.68 -2.94 -15.23
N ALA A 15 -13.97 -1.81 -15.29
CA ALA A 15 -12.62 -1.77 -15.82
C ALA A 15 -11.61 -2.52 -14.94
N LEU A 16 -11.78 -2.45 -13.62
CA LEU A 16 -10.95 -3.17 -12.66
C LEU A 16 -11.18 -4.68 -12.75
N GLU A 17 -12.43 -5.12 -12.89
CA GLU A 17 -12.76 -6.54 -13.08
C GLU A 17 -12.12 -7.10 -14.35
N ALA A 18 -12.24 -6.38 -15.48
CA ALA A 18 -11.58 -6.76 -16.73
C ALA A 18 -10.05 -6.84 -16.60
N PHE A 19 -9.43 -5.93 -15.85
CA PHE A 19 -8.00 -5.98 -15.57
C PHE A 19 -7.61 -7.19 -14.72
N LEU A 20 -8.37 -7.48 -13.66
CA LEU A 20 -8.11 -8.61 -12.76
C LEU A 20 -8.25 -9.97 -13.45
N ASP A 21 -9.02 -10.04 -14.53
CA ASP A 21 -9.16 -11.25 -15.33
C ASP A 21 -8.04 -11.44 -16.37
N ASP A 22 -7.47 -10.37 -16.94
CA ASP A 22 -6.33 -10.46 -17.88
C ASP A 22 -4.97 -10.59 -17.16
N PHE A 23 -4.77 -9.87 -16.04
CA PHE A 23 -3.47 -9.74 -15.40
C PHE A 23 -2.82 -11.05 -14.93
N PRO A 24 -3.53 -12.05 -14.37
CA PRO A 24 -2.93 -13.34 -14.01
C PRO A 24 -2.21 -14.00 -15.19
N ARG A 25 -2.81 -13.92 -16.39
CA ARG A 25 -2.24 -14.47 -17.62
C ARG A 25 -0.92 -13.79 -18.00
N ARG A 26 -0.82 -12.48 -17.74
CA ARG A 26 0.41 -11.70 -17.95
C ARG A 26 1.50 -12.10 -16.95
N VAL A 27 1.14 -12.36 -15.70
CA VAL A 27 2.08 -12.85 -14.68
C VAL A 27 2.62 -14.22 -15.07
N ASP A 28 1.76 -15.12 -15.56
CA ASP A 28 2.19 -16.45 -16.04
C ASP A 28 3.13 -16.35 -17.26
N ASP A 29 2.94 -15.36 -18.14
CA ASP A 29 3.85 -15.11 -19.26
C ASP A 29 5.24 -14.65 -18.76
N TYR A 30 5.31 -13.81 -17.72
CA TYR A 30 6.58 -13.43 -17.10
C TYR A 30 7.28 -14.61 -16.43
N GLU A 31 6.54 -15.47 -15.72
CA GLU A 31 7.10 -16.67 -15.12
C GLU A 31 7.63 -17.66 -16.16
N LYS A 32 6.88 -17.88 -17.25
CA LYS A 32 7.33 -18.76 -18.34
C LYS A 32 8.64 -18.28 -18.97
N LEU A 33 8.83 -16.97 -19.07
CA LEU A 33 10.03 -16.38 -19.67
C LEU A 33 11.25 -16.45 -18.75
N LEU A 34 11.06 -16.30 -17.44
CA LEU A 34 12.15 -16.06 -16.48
C LEU A 34 12.38 -17.22 -15.51
N THR A 35 11.32 -17.78 -14.91
CA THR A 35 11.42 -18.71 -13.76
C THR A 35 12.22 -19.96 -14.10
N ASN A 36 11.97 -20.58 -15.26
CA ASN A 36 12.65 -21.81 -15.69
C ASN A 36 13.78 -21.55 -16.70
N ASN A 37 14.17 -20.30 -16.91
CA ASN A 37 15.19 -19.96 -17.89
C ASN A 37 16.59 -20.21 -17.30
N PRO A 38 17.41 -21.11 -17.88
CA PRO A 38 18.74 -21.41 -17.34
C PRO A 38 19.64 -20.18 -17.26
N LEU A 39 19.54 -19.24 -18.22
CA LEU A 39 20.31 -18.00 -18.21
C LEU A 39 19.88 -17.06 -17.08
N TRP A 40 18.61 -17.11 -16.68
CA TRP A 40 18.12 -16.30 -15.57
C TRP A 40 18.58 -16.87 -14.23
N ILE A 41 18.42 -18.19 -14.06
CA ILE A 41 18.83 -18.91 -12.87
C ILE A 41 20.34 -18.73 -12.63
N ASP A 42 21.18 -18.96 -13.65
CA ASP A 42 22.64 -18.79 -13.56
C ASP A 42 23.06 -17.36 -13.14
N ARG A 43 22.23 -16.36 -13.45
CA ARG A 43 22.51 -14.94 -13.18
C ARG A 43 21.88 -14.40 -11.91
N THR A 44 21.09 -15.21 -11.20
CA THR A 44 20.33 -14.74 -10.02
C THR A 44 20.46 -15.67 -8.82
N GLN A 45 20.53 -16.98 -9.05
CA GLN A 45 20.65 -17.97 -8.00
C GLN A 45 22.05 -17.93 -7.36
N GLY A 46 22.10 -17.90 -6.04
CA GLY A 46 23.36 -17.83 -5.27
C GLY A 46 24.10 -16.48 -5.38
N ILE A 47 23.50 -15.45 -5.96
CA ILE A 47 24.07 -14.11 -6.05
C ILE A 47 23.42 -13.20 -5.02
N GLY A 48 24.23 -12.41 -4.33
CA GLY A 48 23.77 -11.40 -3.37
C GLY A 48 23.02 -11.98 -2.18
N ILE A 49 23.44 -13.16 -1.71
CA ILE A 49 22.88 -13.82 -0.53
C ILE A 49 22.98 -12.88 0.66
N VAL A 50 21.85 -12.68 1.34
CA VAL A 50 21.78 -11.93 2.61
C VAL A 50 21.16 -12.85 3.65
N GLU A 51 21.91 -13.13 4.71
CA GLU A 51 21.44 -13.95 5.83
C GLU A 51 20.35 -13.21 6.63
N PRO A 52 19.41 -13.93 7.28
CA PRO A 52 18.34 -13.32 8.07
C PRO A 52 18.84 -12.32 9.13
N GLU A 53 19.93 -12.66 9.82
CA GLU A 53 20.52 -11.84 10.89
C GLU A 53 21.17 -10.57 10.32
N GLU A 54 21.82 -10.68 9.17
CA GLU A 54 22.43 -9.54 8.48
C GLU A 54 21.36 -8.60 7.92
N ALA A 55 20.28 -9.14 7.35
CA ALA A 55 19.15 -8.35 6.85
C ALA A 55 18.53 -7.47 7.96
N LEU A 56 18.38 -8.04 9.17
CA LEU A 56 17.90 -7.32 10.34
C LEU A 56 18.90 -6.27 10.83
N ALA A 57 20.19 -6.61 10.90
CA ALA A 57 21.24 -5.68 11.32
C ALA A 57 21.38 -4.47 10.37
N LEU A 58 21.15 -4.69 9.07
CA LEU A 58 21.17 -3.64 8.04
C LEU A 58 19.87 -2.82 7.97
N GLY A 59 18.84 -3.19 8.74
CA GLY A 59 17.52 -2.54 8.68
C GLY A 59 16.82 -2.73 7.33
N MET A 60 17.07 -3.85 6.65
CA MET A 60 16.39 -4.19 5.40
C MET A 60 14.92 -4.53 5.66
N THR A 61 14.02 -4.13 4.76
CA THR A 61 12.58 -4.33 4.93
C THR A 61 11.91 -4.83 3.64
N GLY A 62 10.67 -5.32 3.78
CA GLY A 62 9.83 -5.79 2.68
C GLY A 62 10.37 -7.00 1.92
N PRO A 63 10.29 -7.01 0.57
CA PRO A 63 10.67 -8.17 -0.22
C PRO A 63 12.12 -8.61 -0.02
N SER A 64 13.01 -7.67 0.31
CA SER A 64 14.41 -7.99 0.56
C SER A 64 14.62 -8.72 1.88
N LEU A 65 13.84 -8.39 2.91
CA LEU A 65 13.85 -9.07 4.20
C LEU A 65 13.13 -10.42 4.12
N ARG A 66 11.99 -10.47 3.42
CA ARG A 66 11.23 -11.70 3.17
C ARG A 66 11.99 -12.70 2.30
N GLY A 67 12.75 -12.22 1.32
CA GLY A 67 13.62 -13.06 0.49
C GLY A 67 14.70 -13.79 1.31
N SER A 68 15.16 -13.18 2.40
CA SER A 68 16.09 -13.80 3.36
C SER A 68 15.40 -14.74 4.37
N GLY A 69 14.11 -15.03 4.24
CA GLY A 69 13.37 -15.96 5.10
C GLY A 69 12.82 -15.37 6.39
N VAL A 70 12.97 -14.05 6.62
CA VAL A 70 12.38 -13.39 7.79
C VAL A 70 10.90 -13.08 7.52
N ASN A 71 10.03 -13.68 8.33
CA ASN A 71 8.58 -13.46 8.23
C ASN A 71 8.16 -12.14 8.87
N TRP A 72 8.37 -11.05 8.14
CA TRP A 72 7.97 -9.70 8.55
C TRP A 72 7.22 -8.97 7.43
N ASP A 73 6.01 -8.53 7.76
CA ASP A 73 5.17 -7.70 6.90
C ASP A 73 4.31 -6.80 7.79
N ILE A 74 4.41 -5.48 7.60
CA ILE A 74 3.70 -4.51 8.43
C ILE A 74 2.19 -4.69 8.31
N ARG A 75 1.66 -5.12 7.15
CA ARG A 75 0.21 -5.30 6.93
C ARG A 75 -0.39 -6.39 7.80
N LYS A 76 0.41 -7.37 8.25
CA LYS A 76 0.01 -8.43 9.18
C LYS A 76 0.42 -8.12 10.62
N ALA A 77 1.65 -7.63 10.83
CA ALA A 77 2.19 -7.37 12.17
C ALA A 77 1.55 -6.14 12.83
N MET A 78 1.33 -5.08 12.07
CA MET A 78 0.72 -3.82 12.51
C MET A 78 -0.32 -3.37 11.48
N PRO A 79 -1.48 -4.03 11.41
CA PRO A 79 -2.49 -3.76 10.39
C PRO A 79 -2.94 -2.30 10.42
N TYR A 80 -3.11 -1.73 9.22
CA TYR A 80 -3.63 -0.39 8.99
C TYR A 80 -4.67 -0.43 7.87
N SER A 81 -5.50 0.61 7.75
CA SER A 81 -6.45 0.76 6.64
C SER A 81 -7.37 -0.45 6.37
N GLY A 82 -7.63 -1.29 7.37
CA GLY A 82 -8.50 -2.47 7.23
C GLY A 82 -7.83 -3.71 6.66
N TYR A 83 -6.48 -3.77 6.56
CA TYR A 83 -5.76 -4.96 6.09
C TYR A 83 -6.03 -6.20 6.94
N GLU A 84 -6.45 -6.04 8.20
CA GLU A 84 -6.85 -7.13 9.09
C GLU A 84 -8.10 -7.90 8.61
N GLN A 85 -8.87 -7.33 7.68
CA GLN A 85 -10.12 -7.93 7.18
C GLN A 85 -9.89 -8.79 5.92
N TYR A 86 -8.71 -8.72 5.31
CA TYR A 86 -8.39 -9.43 4.08
C TYR A 86 -7.54 -10.67 4.34
N ASP A 87 -7.86 -11.73 3.60
CA ASP A 87 -7.15 -13.00 3.66
C ASP A 87 -6.10 -13.07 2.53
N PHE A 88 -4.83 -13.10 2.92
CA PHE A 88 -3.68 -13.17 2.03
C PHE A 88 -2.49 -13.77 2.76
N ASP A 89 -1.60 -14.36 1.97
CA ASP A 89 -0.40 -15.03 2.45
C ASP A 89 0.84 -14.15 2.22
N VAL A 90 1.86 -14.29 3.08
CA VAL A 90 3.12 -13.53 2.97
C VAL A 90 4.18 -14.48 2.41
N PRO A 91 4.64 -14.29 1.16
CA PRO A 91 5.65 -15.15 0.57
C PRO A 91 7.02 -14.93 1.22
N LEU A 92 7.73 -16.03 1.47
CA LEU A 92 9.08 -16.04 2.04
C LEU A 92 10.03 -16.72 1.07
N GLY A 93 11.27 -16.24 1.03
CA GLY A 93 12.39 -16.94 0.40
C GLY A 93 13.07 -17.88 1.39
N GLU A 94 13.93 -18.77 0.87
CA GLU A 94 14.63 -19.77 1.68
C GLU A 94 16.15 -19.53 1.72
N HIS A 95 16.71 -18.96 0.66
CA HIS A 95 18.14 -18.84 0.41
C HIS A 95 18.66 -17.39 0.52
N GLY A 96 17.78 -16.38 0.48
CA GLY A 96 18.20 -14.97 0.60
C GLY A 96 18.89 -14.40 -0.63
N ASP A 97 18.83 -15.10 -1.77
CA ASP A 97 19.47 -14.68 -3.00
C ASP A 97 18.60 -13.70 -3.83
N VAL A 98 19.11 -13.26 -4.98
CA VAL A 98 18.35 -12.39 -5.89
C VAL A 98 17.16 -13.12 -6.51
N TYR A 99 17.26 -14.43 -6.73
CA TYR A 99 16.18 -15.22 -7.32
C TYR A 99 14.97 -15.30 -6.39
N ASP A 100 15.18 -15.55 -5.09
CA ASP A 100 14.13 -15.58 -4.08
C ASP A 100 13.42 -14.23 -3.97
N ARG A 101 14.17 -13.13 -3.98
CA ARG A 101 13.58 -11.78 -3.97
C ARG A 101 12.75 -11.48 -5.21
N PHE A 102 13.15 -12.01 -6.37
CA PHE A 102 12.34 -11.95 -7.58
C PHE A 102 11.06 -12.77 -7.42
N TYR A 103 11.17 -14.00 -6.94
CA TYR A 103 10.05 -14.92 -6.83
C TYR A 103 9.02 -14.46 -5.79
N VAL A 104 9.47 -13.93 -4.65
CA VAL A 104 8.63 -13.26 -3.64
C VAL A 104 7.78 -12.16 -4.28
N ARG A 105 8.35 -11.32 -5.16
CA ARG A 105 7.60 -10.26 -5.85
C ARG A 105 6.55 -10.81 -6.82
N ILE A 106 6.85 -11.93 -7.48
CA ILE A 106 5.89 -12.59 -8.36
C ILE A 106 4.70 -13.12 -7.56
N LEU A 107 4.96 -13.75 -6.41
CA LEU A 107 3.91 -14.21 -5.51
C LEU A 107 3.12 -13.04 -4.91
N GLU A 108 3.77 -11.92 -4.57
CA GLU A 108 3.10 -10.71 -4.11
C GLU A 108 2.11 -10.14 -5.15
N PHE A 109 2.37 -10.28 -6.46
CA PHE A 109 1.37 -9.92 -7.47
C PHE A 109 0.09 -10.76 -7.33
N ARG A 110 0.23 -12.06 -7.10
CA ARG A 110 -0.92 -12.97 -6.93
C ARG A 110 -1.72 -12.64 -5.67
N GLU A 111 -1.03 -12.42 -4.56
CA GLU A 111 -1.67 -12.04 -3.30
C GLU A 111 -2.31 -10.65 -3.37
N SER A 112 -1.67 -9.71 -4.06
CA SER A 112 -2.26 -8.38 -4.30
C SER A 112 -3.56 -8.48 -5.10
N MET A 113 -3.61 -9.30 -6.15
CA MET A 113 -4.85 -9.56 -6.90
C MET A 113 -5.94 -10.18 -6.01
N ARG A 114 -5.57 -11.10 -5.12
CA ARG A 114 -6.50 -11.73 -4.16
C ARG A 114 -7.10 -10.68 -3.22
N ILE A 115 -6.29 -9.79 -2.67
CA ILE A 115 -6.74 -8.67 -1.83
C ILE A 115 -7.70 -7.77 -2.62
N ILE A 116 -7.34 -7.36 -3.84
CA ILE A 116 -8.20 -6.48 -4.66
C ILE A 116 -9.55 -7.15 -4.95
N ARG A 117 -9.58 -8.45 -5.28
CA ARG A 117 -10.83 -9.19 -5.50
C ARG A 117 -11.71 -9.25 -4.25
N GLN A 118 -11.11 -9.37 -3.06
CA GLN A 118 -11.85 -9.33 -1.79
C GLN A 118 -12.38 -7.93 -1.49
N ALA A 119 -11.52 -6.91 -1.64
CA ALA A 119 -11.90 -5.52 -1.46
C ALA A 119 -13.07 -5.13 -2.38
N MET A 120 -13.05 -5.56 -3.65
CA MET A 120 -14.13 -5.29 -4.61
C MET A 120 -15.48 -5.88 -4.18
N LYS A 121 -15.49 -7.04 -3.54
CA LYS A 121 -16.72 -7.67 -3.02
C LYS A 121 -17.23 -7.02 -1.73
N ALA A 122 -16.33 -6.42 -0.97
CA ALA A 122 -16.59 -5.88 0.36
C ALA A 122 -16.74 -4.34 0.37
N ILE A 123 -16.82 -3.66 -0.78
CA ILE A 123 -16.92 -2.20 -0.84
C ILE A 123 -18.21 -1.75 -0.14
N PRO A 124 -18.12 -1.07 1.02
CA PRO A 124 -19.30 -0.51 1.66
C PRO A 124 -19.76 0.72 0.87
N GLY A 125 -21.07 0.94 0.83
CA GLY A 125 -21.59 2.26 0.47
C GLY A 125 -21.32 3.27 1.59
N GLY A 126 -21.39 4.56 1.27
CA GLY A 126 -21.33 5.63 2.27
C GLY A 126 -20.34 6.74 1.91
N PRO A 127 -20.08 7.65 2.86
CA PRO A 127 -19.16 8.76 2.64
C PRO A 127 -17.70 8.27 2.55
N PHE A 128 -17.00 8.66 1.48
CA PHE A 128 -15.60 8.31 1.22
C PHE A 128 -14.58 9.23 1.92
N ARG A 129 -15.06 10.28 2.59
CA ARG A 129 -14.25 11.24 3.34
C ARG A 129 -14.93 11.53 4.67
N SER A 130 -14.13 11.89 5.68
CA SER A 130 -14.63 12.32 6.97
C SER A 130 -15.56 13.53 6.82
N GLU A 131 -16.62 13.55 7.61
CA GLU A 131 -17.57 14.67 7.65
C GLU A 131 -17.03 15.89 8.41
N ASN A 132 -15.89 15.76 9.11
CA ASN A 132 -15.30 16.84 9.87
C ASN A 132 -14.73 17.94 8.96
N ARG A 133 -15.51 19.01 8.78
CA ARG A 133 -15.22 20.17 7.93
C ARG A 133 -14.03 21.02 8.37
N LYS A 134 -13.44 20.75 9.54
CA LYS A 134 -12.21 21.42 10.00
C LYS A 134 -10.94 20.84 9.37
N PHE A 135 -10.98 19.58 8.95
CA PHE A 135 -9.84 18.87 8.35
C PHE A 135 -10.08 18.46 6.90
N VAL A 136 -11.34 18.41 6.46
CA VAL A 136 -11.73 17.98 5.12
C VAL A 136 -12.59 19.07 4.47
N PRO A 137 -12.33 19.45 3.20
CA PRO A 137 -13.17 20.43 2.52
C PRO A 137 -14.62 19.99 2.38
N PRO A 138 -15.55 20.96 2.43
CA PRO A 138 -16.93 20.72 2.04
C PRO A 138 -17.05 20.46 0.53
N PRO A 139 -18.08 19.70 0.10
CA PRO A 139 -18.44 19.54 -1.29
C PRO A 139 -18.72 20.87 -1.97
N ARG A 140 -18.33 20.99 -3.24
CA ARG A 140 -18.57 22.21 -4.04
C ARG A 140 -20.06 22.59 -4.14
N ALA A 141 -20.96 21.61 -4.09
CA ALA A 141 -22.40 21.84 -4.11
C ALA A 141 -22.92 22.60 -2.86
N GLU A 142 -22.24 22.48 -1.72
CA GLU A 142 -22.61 23.14 -0.47
C GLU A 142 -22.12 24.60 -0.40
N LEU A 143 -21.07 24.95 -1.15
CA LEU A 143 -20.47 26.29 -1.15
C LEU A 143 -21.46 27.39 -1.59
N GLY A 144 -22.40 27.07 -2.47
CA GLY A 144 -23.41 28.04 -2.92
C GLY A 144 -24.58 28.22 -1.95
N ARG A 145 -24.65 27.43 -0.87
CA ARG A 145 -25.84 27.34 0.00
C ARG A 145 -25.54 27.57 1.48
N SER A 146 -24.36 27.23 1.97
CA SER A 146 -23.95 27.40 3.37
C SER A 146 -22.80 28.38 3.50
N MET A 147 -22.99 29.37 4.37
CA MET A 147 -21.93 30.34 4.70
C MET A 147 -20.78 29.65 5.43
N GLU A 148 -21.08 28.69 6.31
CA GLU A 148 -20.12 27.90 7.07
C GLU A 148 -19.22 27.08 6.14
N ALA A 149 -19.79 26.46 5.09
CA ALA A 149 -19.02 25.73 4.09
C ALA A 149 -18.01 26.64 3.37
N VAL A 150 -18.40 27.88 3.04
CA VAL A 150 -17.51 28.86 2.41
C VAL A 150 -16.39 29.28 3.35
N ILE A 151 -16.70 29.55 4.63
CA ILE A 151 -15.69 29.91 5.63
C ILE A 151 -14.67 28.78 5.80
N HIS A 152 -15.13 27.54 5.97
CA HIS A 152 -14.24 26.38 6.11
C HIS A 152 -13.39 26.17 4.86
N HIS A 153 -13.99 26.25 3.66
CA HIS A 153 -13.25 26.14 2.41
C HIS A 153 -12.21 27.25 2.25
N PHE A 154 -12.53 28.49 2.59
CA PHE A 154 -11.57 29.59 2.49
C PHE A 154 -10.40 29.38 3.46
N LYS A 155 -10.67 29.15 4.75
CA LYS A 155 -9.64 28.95 5.77
C LYS A 155 -8.72 27.77 5.47
N LEU A 156 -9.28 26.62 5.08
CA LEU A 156 -8.49 25.44 4.76
C LEU A 156 -7.53 25.67 3.59
N TRP A 157 -7.88 26.54 2.62
CA TRP A 157 -7.06 26.80 1.43
C TRP A 157 -6.04 27.92 1.64
N THR A 158 -6.30 28.85 2.56
CA THR A 158 -5.40 29.97 2.84
C THR A 158 -4.49 29.70 4.04
N GLU A 159 -5.05 29.20 5.13
CA GLU A 159 -4.36 29.00 6.41
C GLU A 159 -4.00 27.53 6.66
N GLY A 160 -4.77 26.57 6.11
CA GLY A 160 -4.63 25.15 6.40
C GLY A 160 -5.42 24.72 7.63
N PHE A 161 -5.07 23.56 8.19
CA PHE A 161 -5.63 23.06 9.46
C PHE A 161 -4.52 23.00 10.51
N SER A 162 -4.83 23.42 11.73
CA SER A 162 -3.87 23.38 12.84
C SER A 162 -3.64 21.94 13.30
N VAL A 163 -2.39 21.61 13.59
CA VAL A 163 -1.97 20.31 14.14
C VAL A 163 -1.55 20.47 15.61
N PRO A 164 -1.80 19.48 16.48
CA PRO A 164 -1.27 19.47 17.85
C PRO A 164 0.27 19.54 17.91
N ASP A 165 0.80 20.02 19.02
CA ASP A 165 2.24 20.01 19.33
C ASP A 165 2.65 18.61 19.82
N GLU A 166 2.70 17.66 18.89
CA GLU A 166 2.95 16.24 19.15
C GLU A 166 3.81 15.62 18.05
N GLU A 167 4.47 14.52 18.38
CA GLU A 167 5.26 13.70 17.45
C GLU A 167 4.58 12.37 17.14
N VAL A 168 4.72 11.91 15.90
CA VAL A 168 4.23 10.59 15.48
C VAL A 168 5.16 10.00 14.43
N TYR A 169 5.42 8.69 14.55
CA TYR A 169 6.01 7.88 13.49
C TYR A 169 4.95 6.89 13.00
N VAL A 170 4.64 6.95 11.70
CA VAL A 170 3.75 5.97 11.07
C VAL A 170 4.50 5.30 9.93
N ALA A 171 4.51 3.97 9.95
CA ALA A 171 5.10 3.15 8.91
C ALA A 171 4.02 2.39 8.14
N ILE A 172 4.20 2.28 6.82
CA ILE A 172 3.38 1.44 5.96
C ILE A 172 4.27 0.51 5.14
N GLU A 173 3.71 -0.61 4.70
CA GLU A 173 4.37 -1.52 3.77
C GLU A 173 4.22 -0.98 2.35
N SER A 174 5.28 -0.38 1.82
CA SER A 174 5.39 -0.06 0.39
C SER A 174 5.84 -1.31 -0.39
N PRO A 175 5.59 -1.40 -1.70
CA PRO A 175 6.15 -2.47 -2.54
C PRO A 175 7.69 -2.58 -2.54
N ARG A 176 8.37 -1.58 -1.98
CA ARG A 176 9.82 -1.56 -1.79
C ARG A 176 10.27 -1.96 -0.37
N GLY A 177 9.36 -2.01 0.59
CA GLY A 177 9.63 -2.21 2.01
C GLY A 177 8.95 -1.18 2.89
N GLU A 178 9.43 -1.05 4.12
CA GLU A 178 8.90 -0.09 5.08
C GLU A 178 9.15 1.33 4.59
N ILE A 179 8.07 2.11 4.48
CA ILE A 179 8.17 3.56 4.32
C ILE A 179 7.54 4.21 5.55
N GLY A 180 8.43 4.79 6.36
CA GLY A 180 8.08 5.53 7.56
C GLY A 180 7.97 7.03 7.30
N CYS A 181 7.03 7.68 7.96
CA CYS A 181 6.96 9.13 8.04
C CYS A 181 6.98 9.53 9.51
N TYR A 182 8.05 10.24 9.89
CA TYR A 182 8.13 10.93 11.18
C TYR A 182 7.63 12.36 11.00
N LEU A 183 6.64 12.74 11.79
CA LEU A 183 6.06 14.07 11.79
C LEU A 183 6.09 14.62 13.21
N HIS A 184 6.49 15.87 13.35
CA HIS A 184 6.40 16.64 14.58
C HIS A 184 5.62 17.92 14.29
N GLY A 185 4.45 18.05 14.89
CA GLY A 185 3.67 19.28 14.86
C GLY A 185 4.20 20.25 15.90
N THR A 186 4.21 21.55 15.61
CA THR A 186 4.66 22.60 16.53
C THR A 186 3.51 23.36 17.19
N GLY A 187 2.28 22.83 17.11
CA GLY A 187 1.08 23.50 17.64
C GLY A 187 0.61 24.74 16.86
N GLY A 188 1.20 25.02 15.69
CA GLY A 188 0.88 26.17 14.83
C GLY A 188 0.08 25.83 13.57
N ASN A 189 -0.19 26.86 12.76
CA ASN A 189 -0.44 26.73 11.31
C ASN A 189 0.88 26.83 10.55
#